data_AF-A0A971Z4W3-F1
#
_entry.id   AF-A0A971Z4W3-F1
#
_cell.length_a   1.000
_cell.length_b   1.000
_cell.length_c   1.000
_cell.angle_alpha   90.00
_cell.angle_beta   90.00
_cell.angle_gamma   90.00
#
_symmetry.space_group_name_H-M   'P 1'
#
loop_
_entity.id
_entity.type
_entity.pdbx_description
1 polymer ?
#
loop_
_entity_poly.entity_id
_entity_poly.type
_entity_poly.pdbx_seq_one_letter_code
_entity_poly.pdbx_strand_id
1 'polypeptide(L)'
;NLASDIQQNLNKICNPAQRARIEVVNLDAWVLSFLKKHGYDYGLLMDAQQEKQLWEQAYSDKPAGSDFSLAFFQEEWARVVQPLSIMTADEYKTASRIGRGTRLNRQQRVDIWPVFERYRHLLASNYLKETDDAYRDARRLLENNPELRPELCSVIVDEAQDMGTQAFMLIRALVPTGPNDLFIVGDGHQRIYGRNKVVLGQCGIDIRGRSSRLKVNYRTTDETRKVAVGVLEGVSVDDLDGGEDSQAFYHSLMHGPAPAIKSFSSMAEQVSQVLHDLQDNGLAADACCVIARTRRELQAIQAEFESLGQRCHLLVGDGASAPEGAINLATMHRVKGLEFDAVFILSVNKGLVPLDFVVNQAADPVTRRQKENEERALIYVSLTRARKMAFVYGYGQMSPWF
;
A
#
# COMPACT_ATOMS: atom_id res chain seq x y z
N ASN A 1 10.79 -2.30 -7.69
CA ASN A 1 11.76 -2.99 -6.82
C ASN A 1 11.52 -4.50 -6.75
N LEU A 2 10.42 -4.98 -6.15
CA LEU A 2 10.12 -6.41 -5.99
C LEU A 2 10.26 -7.28 -7.26
N ALA A 3 9.76 -6.82 -8.42
CA ALA A 3 9.89 -7.56 -9.67
C ALA A 3 11.35 -7.79 -10.09
N SER A 4 12.23 -6.80 -9.86
CA SER A 4 13.67 -6.93 -10.12
C SER A 4 14.31 -7.96 -9.19
N ASP A 5 13.97 -7.91 -7.90
CA ASP A 5 14.49 -8.85 -6.89
C ASP A 5 14.08 -10.29 -7.18
N ILE A 6 12.82 -10.51 -7.56
CA ILE A 6 12.33 -11.82 -8.01
C ILE A 6 13.12 -12.28 -9.24
N GLN A 7 13.33 -11.42 -10.23
CA GLN A 7 14.12 -11.76 -11.41
C GLN A 7 15.57 -12.13 -11.06
N GLN A 8 16.20 -11.41 -10.14
CA GLN A 8 17.56 -11.73 -9.66
C GLN A 8 17.61 -13.05 -8.91
N ASN A 9 16.59 -13.37 -8.11
CA ASN A 9 16.51 -14.66 -7.42
C ASN A 9 16.28 -15.82 -8.39
N LEU A 10 15.46 -15.63 -9.43
CA LEU A 10 15.29 -16.61 -10.51
C LEU A 10 16.60 -16.87 -11.26
N ASN A 11 17.49 -15.88 -11.40
CA ASN A 11 18.82 -16.08 -11.98
C ASN A 11 19.69 -17.06 -11.18
N LYS A 12 19.46 -17.18 -9.86
CA LYS A 12 20.19 -18.08 -8.98
C LYS A 12 19.63 -19.50 -8.97
N ILE A 13 18.34 -19.67 -9.27
CA ILE A 13 17.62 -20.95 -9.09
C ILE A 13 17.29 -21.63 -10.43
N CYS A 14 17.00 -20.87 -11.48
CA CYS A 14 16.57 -21.39 -12.78
C CYS A 14 17.70 -21.32 -13.81
N ASN A 15 17.74 -22.26 -14.74
CA ASN A 15 18.63 -22.19 -15.91
C ASN A 15 18.05 -21.25 -17.01
N PRO A 16 18.84 -20.84 -18.02
CA PRO A 16 18.37 -19.89 -19.04
C PRO A 16 17.10 -20.32 -19.80
N ALA A 17 16.98 -21.62 -20.12
CA ALA A 17 15.82 -22.14 -20.85
C ALA A 17 14.54 -22.10 -20.01
N GLN A 18 14.65 -22.34 -18.70
CA GLN A 18 13.53 -22.19 -17.76
C GLN A 18 13.14 -20.72 -17.60
N ARG A 19 14.12 -19.82 -17.45
CA ARG A 19 13.86 -18.38 -17.29
C ARG A 19 13.18 -17.76 -18.50
N ALA A 20 13.51 -18.21 -19.71
CA ALA A 20 12.84 -17.76 -20.92
C ALA A 20 11.33 -18.07 -20.96
N ARG A 21 10.84 -18.94 -20.06
CA ARG A 21 9.43 -19.31 -19.93
C ARG A 21 8.73 -18.65 -18.74
N ILE A 22 9.40 -17.74 -18.02
CA ILE A 22 8.88 -17.06 -16.84
C ILE A 22 8.93 -15.56 -17.10
N GLU A 23 7.77 -14.91 -17.05
CA GLU A 23 7.65 -13.46 -17.09
C GLU A 23 7.47 -12.93 -15.67
N VAL A 24 8.29 -11.93 -15.29
CA VAL A 24 8.16 -11.21 -14.02
C VAL A 24 7.92 -9.74 -14.33
N VAL A 25 6.75 -9.25 -13.98
CA VAL A 25 6.31 -7.90 -14.35
C VAL A 25 5.41 -7.30 -13.27
N ASN A 26 5.51 -5.98 -13.09
CA ASN A 26 4.55 -5.24 -12.27
C ASN A 26 3.21 -5.12 -13.04
N LEU A 27 2.08 -5.34 -12.35
CA LEU A 27 0.77 -5.38 -13.01
C LEU A 27 0.42 -4.06 -13.73
N ASP A 28 0.71 -2.90 -13.14
CA ASP A 28 0.44 -1.60 -13.77
C ASP A 28 1.26 -1.42 -15.05
N ALA A 29 2.54 -1.81 -15.00
CA ALA A 29 3.41 -1.78 -16.16
C ALA A 29 2.93 -2.73 -17.28
N TRP A 30 2.48 -3.94 -16.92
CA TRP A 30 1.90 -4.89 -17.86
C TRP A 30 0.65 -4.31 -18.53
N VAL A 31 -0.28 -3.75 -17.73
CA VAL A 31 -1.54 -3.17 -18.20
C VAL A 31 -1.30 -2.00 -19.15
N LEU A 32 -0.42 -1.08 -18.78
CA LEU A 32 -0.08 0.07 -19.61
C LEU A 32 0.53 -0.35 -20.95
N SER A 33 1.46 -1.31 -20.91
CA SER A 33 2.09 -1.85 -22.12
C SER A 33 1.07 -2.55 -23.02
N PHE A 34 0.21 -3.38 -22.42
CA PHE A 34 -0.85 -4.11 -23.13
C PHE A 34 -1.84 -3.15 -23.78
N LEU A 35 -2.36 -2.18 -23.04
CA LEU A 35 -3.31 -1.18 -23.56
C LEU A 35 -2.67 -0.36 -24.69
N LYS A 36 -1.47 0.19 -24.48
CA LYS A 36 -0.77 0.98 -25.49
C LYS A 36 -0.54 0.20 -26.79
N LYS A 37 -0.20 -1.09 -26.70
CA LYS A 37 -0.02 -1.97 -27.88
C LYS A 37 -1.29 -2.11 -28.71
N HIS A 38 -2.48 -1.95 -28.10
CA HIS A 38 -3.77 -2.08 -28.76
C HIS A 38 -4.46 -0.72 -29.02
N GLY A 39 -3.68 0.35 -29.15
CA GLY A 39 -4.18 1.67 -29.57
C GLY A 39 -4.92 2.44 -28.47
N TYR A 40 -4.60 2.18 -27.21
CA TYR A 40 -5.14 2.94 -26.08
C TYR A 40 -4.29 4.21 -25.86
N ASP A 41 -4.91 5.39 -26.02
CA ASP A 41 -4.23 6.69 -25.96
C ASP A 41 -4.28 7.37 -24.57
N TYR A 42 -4.86 6.72 -23.57
CA TYR A 42 -5.02 7.28 -22.23
C TYR A 42 -3.77 7.06 -21.35
N GLY A 43 -3.39 8.08 -20.58
CA GLY A 43 -2.40 7.99 -19.50
C GLY A 43 -3.04 7.63 -18.15
N LEU A 44 -2.23 7.20 -17.18
CA LEU A 44 -2.68 7.04 -15.80
C LEU A 44 -2.57 8.37 -15.04
N LEU A 45 -3.61 8.71 -14.28
CA LEU A 45 -3.57 9.82 -13.32
C LEU A 45 -2.63 9.46 -12.16
N MET A 46 -1.44 10.04 -12.16
CA MET A 46 -0.42 9.86 -11.11
C MET A 46 -0.09 11.15 -10.35
N ASP A 47 -0.46 12.30 -10.91
CA ASP A 47 -0.19 13.61 -10.32
C ASP A 47 -1.29 13.98 -9.32
N ALA A 48 -0.93 14.00 -8.04
CA ALA A 48 -1.85 14.32 -6.95
C ALA A 48 -2.39 15.77 -6.99
N GLN A 49 -1.63 16.71 -7.55
CA GLN A 49 -2.10 18.09 -7.73
C GLN A 49 -3.13 18.15 -8.87
N GLN A 50 -2.87 17.44 -9.97
CA GLN A 50 -3.83 17.32 -11.06
C GLN A 50 -5.11 16.61 -10.58
N GLU A 51 -4.99 15.51 -9.86
CA GLU A 51 -6.12 14.78 -9.25
C GLU A 51 -6.96 15.72 -8.39
N LYS A 52 -6.32 16.49 -7.50
CA LYS A 52 -6.99 17.47 -6.65
C LYS A 52 -7.78 18.49 -7.46
N GLN A 53 -7.18 19.05 -8.51
CA GLN A 53 -7.85 20.03 -9.38
C GLN A 53 -9.06 19.44 -10.10
N LEU A 54 -8.97 18.22 -10.61
CA LEU A 54 -10.08 17.54 -11.27
C LEU A 54 -11.23 17.26 -10.30
N TRP A 55 -10.90 16.88 -9.06
CA TRP A 55 -11.90 16.68 -8.00
C TRP A 55 -12.57 17.97 -7.56
N GLU A 56 -11.81 19.06 -7.36
CA GLU A 56 -12.37 20.38 -7.04
C GLU A 56 -13.33 20.88 -8.14
N GLN A 57 -12.98 20.66 -9.41
CA GLN A 57 -13.85 20.97 -10.55
C GLN A 57 -15.07 20.06 -10.64
N ALA A 58 -14.94 18.76 -10.34
CA ALA A 58 -16.11 17.87 -10.32
C ALA A 58 -17.07 18.24 -9.20
N TYR A 59 -16.53 18.64 -8.06
CA TYR A 59 -17.29 19.01 -6.87
C TYR A 59 -18.08 20.31 -7.01
N SER A 60 -17.76 21.18 -7.99
CA SER A 60 -18.59 22.35 -8.28
C SER A 60 -20.01 21.97 -8.72
N ASP A 61 -20.19 20.76 -9.24
CA ASP A 61 -21.49 20.24 -9.68
C ASP A 61 -22.27 19.59 -8.51
N LYS A 62 -21.74 19.66 -7.28
CA LYS A 62 -22.42 19.19 -6.08
C LYS A 62 -23.75 19.95 -5.92
N PRO A 63 -24.88 19.25 -5.67
CA PRO A 63 -26.15 19.89 -5.39
C PRO A 63 -26.04 20.93 -4.26
N ALA A 64 -26.68 22.09 -4.44
CA ALA A 64 -26.63 23.18 -3.46
C ALA A 64 -27.15 22.77 -2.06
N GLY A 65 -28.10 21.83 -2.00
CA GLY A 65 -28.64 21.28 -0.75
C GLY A 65 -27.89 20.07 -0.17
N SER A 66 -26.74 19.69 -0.74
CA SER A 66 -25.95 18.56 -0.26
C SER A 66 -24.89 18.99 0.76
N ASP A 67 -24.92 18.40 1.94
CA ASP A 67 -23.94 18.62 3.02
C ASP A 67 -22.69 17.72 2.90
N PHE A 68 -22.59 16.91 1.84
CA PHE A 68 -21.48 15.99 1.66
C PHE A 68 -20.19 16.73 1.27
N SER A 69 -19.11 16.45 2.00
CA SER A 69 -17.78 17.04 1.76
C SER A 69 -17.09 16.46 0.52
N LEU A 70 -16.05 17.14 0.00
CA LEU A 70 -15.24 16.61 -1.09
C LEU A 70 -14.65 15.22 -0.78
N ALA A 71 -14.18 15.03 0.46
CA ALA A 71 -13.66 13.74 0.93
C ALA A 71 -14.69 12.61 0.81
N PHE A 72 -15.98 12.90 1.07
CA PHE A 72 -17.03 11.91 0.87
C PHE A 72 -17.09 11.43 -0.58
N PHE A 73 -17.06 12.34 -1.56
CA PHE A 73 -17.12 11.97 -2.99
C PHE A 73 -15.89 11.18 -3.42
N GLN A 74 -14.69 11.62 -3.03
CA GLN A 74 -13.44 10.93 -3.33
C GLN A 74 -13.45 9.50 -2.77
N GLU A 75 -13.86 9.34 -1.52
CA GLU A 75 -13.94 8.03 -0.88
C GLU A 75 -15.05 7.15 -1.49
N GLU A 76 -16.20 7.72 -1.81
CA GLU A 76 -17.31 7.00 -2.45
C GLU A 76 -16.93 6.51 -3.85
N TRP A 77 -16.21 7.34 -4.61
CA TRP A 77 -15.66 6.96 -5.90
C TRP A 77 -14.65 5.82 -5.79
N ALA A 78 -13.63 5.98 -4.95
CA ALA A 78 -12.57 4.99 -4.77
C ALA A 78 -13.05 3.67 -4.15
N ARG A 79 -14.11 3.70 -3.33
CA ARG A 79 -14.57 2.53 -2.56
C ARG A 79 -15.89 1.93 -3.02
N VAL A 80 -16.64 2.58 -3.90
CA VAL A 80 -17.91 2.03 -4.39
C VAL A 80 -17.92 2.08 -5.91
N VAL A 81 -17.73 3.25 -6.51
CA VAL A 81 -17.90 3.43 -7.95
C VAL A 81 -16.83 2.66 -8.74
N GLN A 82 -15.55 2.85 -8.42
CA GLN A 82 -14.45 2.20 -9.15
C GLN A 82 -14.40 0.68 -8.94
N PRO A 83 -14.43 0.15 -7.69
CA PRO A 83 -14.26 -1.28 -7.46
C PRO A 83 -15.41 -2.11 -8.03
N LEU A 84 -16.64 -1.57 -8.01
CA LEU A 84 -17.83 -2.23 -8.55
C LEU A 84 -18.07 -1.93 -10.04
N SER A 85 -17.20 -1.14 -10.67
CA SER A 85 -17.31 -0.75 -12.08
C SER A 85 -18.64 -0.08 -12.44
N ILE A 86 -19.14 0.78 -11.57
CA ILE A 86 -20.42 1.45 -11.74
C ILE A 86 -20.27 2.55 -12.79
N MET A 87 -21.02 2.42 -13.89
CA MET A 87 -20.98 3.32 -15.03
C MET A 87 -22.20 4.22 -15.11
N THR A 88 -23.32 3.86 -14.47
CA THR A 88 -24.58 4.60 -14.57
C THR A 88 -25.23 4.88 -13.21
N ALA A 89 -26.11 5.89 -13.18
CA ALA A 89 -26.91 6.21 -12.00
C ALA A 89 -27.81 5.04 -11.57
N ASP A 90 -28.29 4.25 -12.53
CA ASP A 90 -29.13 3.08 -12.27
C ASP A 90 -28.37 1.98 -11.52
N GLU A 91 -27.15 1.67 -11.97
CA GLU A 91 -26.26 0.74 -11.27
C GLU A 91 -25.91 1.26 -9.87
N TYR A 92 -25.62 2.57 -9.75
CA TYR A 92 -25.28 3.17 -8.47
C TYR A 92 -26.42 3.12 -7.45
N LYS A 93 -27.68 3.28 -7.89
CA LYS A 93 -28.85 3.23 -7.01
C LYS A 93 -28.97 1.90 -6.26
N THR A 94 -28.59 0.79 -6.89
CA THR A 94 -28.68 -0.56 -6.31
C THR A 94 -27.37 -1.07 -5.73
N ALA A 95 -26.27 -0.35 -5.92
CA ALA A 95 -24.95 -0.78 -5.47
C ALA A 95 -24.86 -0.98 -3.96
N SER A 96 -24.17 -2.05 -3.55
CA SER A 96 -23.83 -2.28 -2.15
C SER A 96 -22.75 -1.31 -1.70
N ARG A 97 -22.97 -0.64 -0.57
CA ARG A 97 -22.03 0.33 0.02
C ARG A 97 -21.43 -0.20 1.32
N ILE A 98 -21.18 -1.51 1.39
CA ILE A 98 -20.58 -2.16 2.57
C ILE A 98 -19.26 -1.46 2.90
N GLY A 99 -19.06 -1.16 4.19
CA GLY A 99 -17.87 -0.46 4.67
C GLY A 99 -17.93 1.07 4.61
N ARG A 100 -19.01 1.67 4.08
CA ARG A 100 -19.26 3.12 4.18
C ARG A 100 -20.10 3.45 5.41
N GLY A 101 -19.70 4.45 6.20
CA GLY A 101 -20.46 4.89 7.38
C GLY A 101 -21.60 5.86 7.07
N THR A 102 -21.47 6.66 6.01
CA THR A 102 -22.50 7.63 5.60
C THR A 102 -23.66 6.92 4.91
N ARG A 103 -24.86 7.00 5.50
CA ARG A 103 -26.09 6.49 4.88
C ARG A 103 -26.54 7.40 3.73
N LEU A 104 -26.99 6.78 2.63
CA LEU A 104 -27.59 7.47 1.50
C LEU A 104 -28.93 6.83 1.17
N ASN A 105 -29.97 7.65 1.04
CA ASN A 105 -31.24 7.23 0.47
C ASN A 105 -31.16 7.21 -1.07
N ARG A 106 -32.19 6.67 -1.72
CA ARG A 106 -32.22 6.50 -3.19
C ARG A 106 -32.16 7.84 -3.93
N GLN A 107 -32.81 8.89 -3.41
CA GLN A 107 -32.80 10.22 -4.04
C GLN A 107 -31.40 10.85 -3.94
N GLN A 108 -30.80 10.82 -2.75
CA GLN A 108 -29.43 11.31 -2.54
C GLN A 108 -28.43 10.64 -3.48
N ARG A 109 -28.57 9.33 -3.74
CA ARG A 109 -27.71 8.62 -4.70
C ARG A 109 -27.83 9.18 -6.13
N VAL A 110 -29.04 9.56 -6.54
CA VAL A 110 -29.28 10.21 -7.83
C VAL A 110 -28.68 11.61 -7.83
N ASP A 111 -28.91 12.37 -6.76
CA ASP A 111 -28.49 13.77 -6.67
C ASP A 111 -26.96 13.94 -6.69
N ILE A 112 -26.21 13.00 -6.10
CA ILE A 112 -24.74 13.06 -6.07
C ILE A 112 -24.07 12.48 -7.32
N TRP A 113 -24.79 11.70 -8.12
CA TRP A 113 -24.23 11.02 -9.30
C TRP A 113 -23.59 11.95 -10.35
N PRO A 114 -24.16 13.15 -10.65
CA PRO A 114 -23.56 14.08 -11.59
C PRO A 114 -22.10 14.46 -11.27
N VAL A 115 -21.72 14.49 -9.98
CA VAL A 115 -20.32 14.77 -9.58
C VAL A 115 -19.37 13.66 -10.08
N PHE A 116 -19.79 12.39 -10.01
CA PHE A 116 -19.00 11.27 -10.51
C PHE A 116 -18.93 11.24 -12.04
N GLU A 117 -20.03 11.56 -12.71
CA GLU A 117 -20.04 11.71 -14.17
C GLU A 117 -19.13 12.83 -14.62
N ARG A 118 -19.18 13.98 -13.92
CA ARG A 118 -18.31 15.12 -14.18
C ARG A 118 -16.86 14.74 -13.99
N TYR A 119 -16.51 14.07 -12.90
CA TYR A 119 -15.15 13.61 -12.65
C TYR A 119 -14.64 12.67 -13.76
N ARG A 120 -15.46 11.67 -14.15
CA ARG A 120 -15.14 10.76 -15.25
C ARG A 120 -14.97 11.49 -16.59
N HIS A 121 -15.83 12.47 -16.88
CA HIS A 121 -15.72 13.30 -18.08
C HIS A 121 -14.42 14.11 -18.06
N LEU A 122 -14.07 14.71 -16.93
CA LEU A 122 -12.83 15.47 -16.76
C LEU A 122 -11.59 14.58 -16.96
N LEU A 123 -11.59 13.35 -16.43
CA LEU A 123 -10.54 12.37 -16.72
C LEU A 123 -10.44 12.10 -18.23
N ALA A 124 -11.57 11.78 -18.87
CA ALA A 124 -11.61 11.46 -20.30
C ALA A 124 -11.16 12.63 -21.18
N SER A 125 -11.58 13.86 -20.88
CA SER A 125 -11.19 15.05 -21.65
C SER A 125 -9.71 15.42 -21.51
N ASN A 126 -9.07 14.97 -20.43
CA ASN A 126 -7.62 15.12 -20.22
C ASN A 126 -6.82 13.90 -20.73
N TYR A 127 -7.47 12.93 -21.41
CA TYR A 127 -6.86 11.67 -21.82
C TYR A 127 -6.24 10.89 -20.64
N LEU A 128 -6.92 10.92 -19.48
CA LEU A 128 -6.50 10.24 -18.27
C LEU A 128 -7.49 9.15 -17.84
N LYS A 129 -6.96 8.15 -17.14
CA LYS A 129 -7.68 7.08 -16.45
C LYS A 129 -7.08 6.85 -15.08
N GLU A 130 -7.87 6.35 -14.14
CA GLU A 130 -7.31 5.78 -12.92
C GLU A 130 -6.84 4.35 -13.14
N THR A 131 -6.08 3.80 -12.20
CA THR A 131 -5.56 2.43 -12.29
C THR A 131 -6.68 1.39 -12.42
N ASP A 132 -7.77 1.54 -11.66
CA ASP A 132 -8.93 0.64 -11.72
C ASP A 132 -9.66 0.70 -13.07
N ASP A 133 -9.69 1.87 -13.72
CA ASP A 133 -10.17 1.99 -15.10
C ASP A 133 -9.29 1.19 -16.06
N ALA A 134 -7.97 1.37 -15.99
CA ALA A 134 -7.04 0.68 -16.87
C ALA A 134 -7.11 -0.84 -16.71
N TYR A 135 -7.23 -1.36 -15.49
CA TYR A 135 -7.45 -2.79 -15.24
C TYR A 135 -8.75 -3.30 -15.87
N ARG A 136 -9.85 -2.55 -15.67
CA ARG A 136 -11.15 -2.88 -16.25
C ARG A 136 -11.12 -2.87 -17.77
N ASP A 137 -10.48 -1.88 -18.37
CA ASP A 137 -10.41 -1.71 -19.82
C ASP A 137 -9.54 -2.81 -20.45
N ALA A 138 -8.40 -3.16 -19.84
CA ALA A 138 -7.58 -4.30 -20.26
C ALA A 138 -8.34 -5.62 -20.16
N ARG A 139 -9.07 -5.84 -19.06
CA ARG A 139 -9.92 -7.03 -18.88
C ARG A 139 -10.99 -7.13 -19.96
N ARG A 140 -11.72 -6.03 -20.23
CA ARG A 140 -12.75 -6.00 -21.27
C ARG A 140 -12.18 -6.27 -22.66
N LEU A 141 -10.99 -5.77 -22.96
CA LEU A 141 -10.32 -6.05 -24.23
C LEU A 141 -10.02 -7.55 -24.38
N LEU A 142 -9.52 -8.20 -23.33
CA LEU A 142 -9.27 -9.65 -23.30
C LEU A 142 -10.54 -10.50 -23.38
N GLU A 143 -11.62 -10.07 -22.72
CA GLU A 143 -12.92 -10.76 -22.74
C GLU A 143 -13.58 -10.69 -24.11
N ASN A 144 -13.49 -9.53 -24.77
CA ASN A 144 -14.06 -9.32 -26.11
C ASN A 144 -13.20 -9.93 -27.23
N ASN A 145 -11.91 -10.13 -26.99
CA ASN A 145 -10.94 -10.64 -27.96
C ASN A 145 -10.08 -11.74 -27.32
N PRO A 146 -10.61 -12.97 -27.16
CA PRO A 146 -9.92 -14.05 -26.46
C PRO A 146 -8.55 -14.43 -27.05
N GLU A 147 -8.33 -14.15 -28.33
CA GLU A 147 -7.06 -14.32 -29.05
C GLU A 147 -5.94 -13.39 -28.55
N LEU A 148 -6.28 -12.30 -27.85
CA LEU A 148 -5.31 -11.41 -27.23
C LEU A 148 -4.80 -11.92 -25.88
N ARG A 149 -5.40 -13.00 -25.36
CA ARG A 149 -5.00 -13.57 -24.07
C ARG A 149 -3.57 -14.11 -24.16
N PRO A 150 -2.68 -13.76 -23.21
CA PRO A 150 -1.36 -14.38 -23.10
C PRO A 150 -1.44 -15.91 -22.97
N GLU A 151 -0.49 -16.62 -23.56
CA GLU A 151 -0.36 -18.09 -23.45
C GLU A 151 0.27 -18.50 -22.09
N LEU A 152 -0.37 -18.10 -20.99
CA LEU A 152 0.07 -18.41 -19.64
C LEU A 152 -0.57 -19.71 -19.15
N CYS A 153 0.23 -20.58 -18.54
CA CYS A 153 -0.27 -21.77 -17.86
C CYS A 153 -0.60 -21.53 -16.38
N SER A 154 0.00 -20.49 -15.77
CA SER A 154 -0.18 -20.13 -14.37
C SER A 154 0.21 -18.68 -14.14
N VAL A 155 -0.44 -18.02 -13.17
CA VAL A 155 -0.07 -16.68 -12.69
C VAL A 155 0.19 -16.73 -11.18
N ILE A 156 1.36 -16.22 -10.80
CA ILE A 156 1.77 -16.07 -9.40
C ILE A 156 1.60 -14.60 -9.03
N VAL A 157 0.85 -14.33 -7.97
CA VAL A 157 0.56 -13.00 -7.45
C VAL A 157 1.24 -12.86 -6.10
N ASP A 158 2.11 -11.87 -5.97
CA ASP A 158 2.72 -11.47 -4.70
C ASP A 158 2.11 -10.14 -4.22
N GLU A 159 2.22 -9.85 -2.93
CA GLU A 159 1.65 -8.64 -2.29
C GLU A 159 0.14 -8.45 -2.56
N ALA A 160 -0.62 -9.55 -2.59
CA ALA A 160 -2.05 -9.59 -2.90
C ALA A 160 -2.91 -8.63 -2.06
N GLN A 161 -2.48 -8.32 -0.83
CA GLN A 161 -3.14 -7.38 0.08
C GLN A 161 -3.26 -5.95 -0.46
N ASP A 162 -2.39 -5.56 -1.40
CA ASP A 162 -2.35 -4.21 -1.99
C ASP A 162 -3.17 -4.14 -3.30
N MET A 163 -3.69 -5.26 -3.78
CA MET A 163 -4.46 -5.33 -5.01
C MET A 163 -5.96 -5.10 -4.76
N GLY A 164 -6.59 -4.31 -5.63
CA GLY A 164 -8.04 -4.06 -5.61
C GLY A 164 -8.84 -5.08 -6.41
N THR A 165 -10.17 -4.98 -6.33
CA THR A 165 -11.10 -5.87 -7.05
C THR A 165 -10.82 -5.91 -8.55
N GLN A 166 -10.62 -4.76 -9.20
CA GLN A 166 -10.39 -4.71 -10.64
C GLN A 166 -9.06 -5.39 -11.05
N ALA A 167 -8.03 -5.30 -10.20
CA ALA A 167 -6.77 -6.02 -10.42
C ALA A 167 -6.98 -7.54 -10.41
N PHE A 168 -7.68 -8.07 -9.41
CA PHE A 168 -7.95 -9.51 -9.34
C PHE A 168 -8.87 -10.02 -10.46
N MET A 169 -9.87 -9.22 -10.85
CA MET A 169 -10.71 -9.56 -12.00
C MET A 169 -9.89 -9.63 -13.30
N LEU A 170 -8.93 -8.71 -13.50
CA LEU A 170 -8.00 -8.78 -14.62
C LEU A 170 -7.10 -10.01 -14.52
N ILE A 171 -6.45 -10.24 -13.36
CA ILE A 171 -5.56 -11.39 -13.13
C ILE A 171 -6.27 -12.71 -13.48
N ARG A 172 -7.52 -12.85 -13.06
CA ARG A 172 -8.32 -14.04 -13.39
C ARG A 172 -8.56 -14.18 -14.89
N ALA A 173 -8.71 -13.08 -15.62
CA ALA A 173 -8.91 -13.10 -17.08
C ALA A 173 -7.62 -13.39 -17.87
N LEU A 174 -6.43 -13.19 -17.28
CA LEU A 174 -5.13 -13.44 -17.92
C LEU A 174 -4.86 -14.92 -18.19
N VAL A 175 -5.43 -15.82 -17.41
CA VAL A 175 -5.15 -17.26 -17.47
C VAL A 175 -6.43 -18.08 -17.45
N PRO A 176 -6.59 -19.09 -18.33
CA PRO A 176 -7.77 -19.96 -18.31
C PRO A 176 -7.94 -20.66 -16.96
N THR A 177 -9.17 -20.97 -16.59
CA THR A 177 -9.44 -21.72 -15.35
C THR A 177 -8.92 -23.15 -15.46
N GLY A 178 -8.13 -23.57 -14.49
CA GLY A 178 -7.53 -24.91 -14.47
C GLY A 178 -6.81 -25.23 -13.16
N PRO A 179 -6.30 -26.46 -13.00
CA PRO A 179 -5.50 -26.80 -11.84
C PRO A 179 -4.20 -25.98 -11.81
N ASN A 180 -3.86 -25.41 -10.64
CA ASN A 180 -2.66 -24.58 -10.42
C ASN A 180 -2.55 -23.35 -11.36
N ASP A 181 -3.68 -22.85 -11.83
CA ASP A 181 -3.75 -21.68 -12.70
C ASP A 181 -3.40 -20.36 -11.98
N LEU A 182 -3.70 -20.25 -10.69
CA LEU A 182 -3.39 -19.11 -9.84
C LEU A 182 -2.74 -19.55 -8.53
N PHE A 183 -1.68 -18.83 -8.15
CA PHE A 183 -1.07 -18.92 -6.82
C PHE A 183 -0.95 -17.51 -6.24
N ILE A 184 -1.62 -17.25 -5.12
CA ILE A 184 -1.75 -15.91 -4.54
C ILE A 184 -1.09 -15.89 -3.16
N VAL A 185 -0.19 -14.94 -2.95
CA VAL A 185 0.53 -14.71 -1.70
C VAL A 185 0.20 -13.32 -1.19
N GLY A 186 -0.12 -13.21 0.10
CA GLY A 186 -0.31 -11.92 0.76
C GLY A 186 -0.32 -12.00 2.27
N ASP A 187 -0.24 -10.83 2.91
CA ASP A 187 -0.31 -10.62 4.36
C ASP A 187 -1.23 -9.44 4.68
N GLY A 188 -2.40 -9.74 5.26
CA GLY A 188 -3.40 -8.74 5.65
C GLY A 188 -2.86 -7.69 6.63
N HIS A 189 -1.88 -8.03 7.48
CA HIS A 189 -1.26 -7.08 8.41
C HIS A 189 -0.37 -6.04 7.71
N GLN A 190 0.03 -6.29 6.46
CA GLN A 190 0.88 -5.41 5.66
C GLN A 190 0.08 -4.60 4.62
N ARG A 191 -1.26 -4.57 4.73
CA ARG A 191 -2.12 -3.72 3.91
C ARG A 191 -1.98 -2.27 4.33
N ILE A 192 -1.19 -1.51 3.58
CA ILE A 192 -0.93 -0.08 3.84
C ILE A 192 -1.60 0.85 2.83
N TYR A 193 -2.22 0.31 1.78
CA TYR A 193 -2.98 1.07 0.80
C TYR A 193 -4.48 0.85 1.07
N GLY A 194 -5.22 1.93 1.32
CA GLY A 194 -6.62 1.94 1.76
C GLY A 194 -7.67 1.47 0.75
N ARG A 195 -7.33 0.49 -0.08
CA ARG A 195 -8.25 -0.21 -0.98
C ARG A 195 -9.21 -1.08 -0.14
N ASN A 196 -10.42 -1.27 -0.67
CA ASN A 196 -11.40 -2.12 -0.01
C ASN A 196 -10.88 -3.55 0.18
N LYS A 197 -11.39 -4.20 1.23
CA LYS A 197 -11.30 -5.65 1.40
C LYS A 197 -11.87 -6.33 0.16
N VAL A 198 -11.01 -7.07 -0.55
CA VAL A 198 -11.41 -7.84 -1.73
C VAL A 198 -11.90 -9.21 -1.29
N VAL A 199 -13.07 -9.60 -1.80
CA VAL A 199 -13.55 -10.99 -1.68
C VAL A 199 -13.20 -11.70 -2.97
N LEU A 200 -12.18 -12.56 -2.94
CA LEU A 200 -11.63 -13.22 -4.14
C LEU A 200 -12.69 -14.00 -4.94
N GLY A 201 -13.67 -14.62 -4.26
CA GLY A 201 -14.79 -15.31 -4.92
C GLY A 201 -15.62 -14.39 -5.83
N GLN A 202 -15.76 -13.10 -5.49
CA GLN A 202 -16.45 -12.12 -6.34
C GLN A 202 -15.63 -11.73 -7.58
N CYS A 203 -14.32 -12.00 -7.57
CA CYS A 203 -13.43 -11.81 -8.71
C CYS A 203 -13.33 -13.07 -9.59
N GLY A 204 -14.14 -14.10 -9.33
CA GLY A 204 -14.08 -15.39 -10.03
C GLY A 204 -12.91 -16.28 -9.59
N ILE A 205 -12.32 -16.02 -8.41
CA ILE A 205 -11.20 -16.77 -7.86
C ILE A 205 -11.68 -17.58 -6.65
N ASP A 206 -11.81 -18.90 -6.81
CA ASP A 206 -12.27 -19.79 -5.74
C ASP A 206 -11.10 -20.39 -4.95
N ILE A 207 -10.86 -19.91 -3.73
CA ILE A 207 -9.78 -20.40 -2.85
C ILE A 207 -10.27 -21.34 -1.74
N ARG A 208 -11.56 -21.71 -1.71
CA ARG A 208 -12.15 -22.49 -0.61
C ARG A 208 -11.43 -23.83 -0.45
N GLY A 209 -10.94 -24.10 0.76
CA GLY A 209 -10.18 -25.31 1.08
C GLY A 209 -8.78 -25.37 0.45
N ARG A 210 -8.30 -24.30 -0.17
CA ARG A 210 -6.99 -24.21 -0.84
C ARG A 210 -6.07 -23.14 -0.22
N SER A 211 -6.49 -22.51 0.88
CA SER A 211 -5.68 -21.55 1.62
C SER A 211 -4.75 -22.26 2.61
N SER A 212 -3.54 -21.74 2.73
CA SER A 212 -2.56 -22.19 3.73
C SER A 212 -1.91 -20.97 4.37
N ARG A 213 -1.45 -21.12 5.61
CA ARG A 213 -0.92 -20.01 6.41
C ARG A 213 0.48 -20.30 6.89
N LEU A 214 1.40 -19.39 6.61
CA LEU A 214 2.77 -19.45 7.12
C LEU A 214 2.83 -18.75 8.48
N LYS A 215 3.22 -19.49 9.51
CA LYS A 215 3.17 -19.03 10.92
C LYS A 215 4.52 -18.60 11.50
N VAL A 216 5.60 -19.01 10.85
CA VAL A 216 6.97 -18.81 11.34
C VAL A 216 7.59 -17.63 10.62
N ASN A 217 8.03 -16.63 11.40
CA ASN A 217 8.80 -15.50 10.90
C ASN A 217 10.30 -15.81 11.02
N TYR A 218 11.03 -15.71 9.91
CA TYR A 218 12.46 -15.96 9.83
C TYR A 218 13.31 -14.67 9.70
N ARG A 219 12.66 -13.51 9.70
CA ARG A 219 13.29 -12.21 9.43
C ARG A 219 13.47 -11.39 10.72
N THR A 220 12.37 -11.11 11.41
CA THR A 220 12.30 -10.11 12.48
C THR A 220 12.36 -10.78 13.84
N THR A 221 13.06 -10.20 14.82
CA THR A 221 13.14 -10.77 16.17
C THR A 221 11.76 -10.86 16.85
N ASP A 222 11.58 -11.82 17.76
CA ASP A 222 10.32 -11.98 18.49
C ASP A 222 9.99 -10.74 19.33
N GLU A 223 11.01 -10.08 19.89
CA GLU A 223 10.87 -8.86 20.67
C GLU A 223 10.38 -7.68 19.80
N THR A 224 10.94 -7.53 18.59
CA THR A 224 10.48 -6.52 17.63
C THR A 224 9.07 -6.82 17.13
N ARG A 225 8.78 -8.10 16.84
CA ARG A 225 7.45 -8.57 16.43
C ARG A 225 6.41 -8.26 17.50
N LYS A 226 6.70 -8.51 18.77
CA LYS A 226 5.79 -8.22 19.89
C LYS A 226 5.40 -6.74 19.95
N VAL A 227 6.36 -5.83 19.83
CA VAL A 227 6.09 -4.39 19.79
C VAL A 227 5.26 -4.03 18.55
N ALA A 228 5.64 -4.53 17.37
CA ALA A 228 4.92 -4.26 16.13
C ALA A 228 3.47 -4.74 16.16
N VAL A 229 3.21 -5.94 16.71
CA VAL A 229 1.85 -6.49 16.89
C VAL A 229 1.09 -5.71 17.96
N GLY A 230 1.75 -5.27 19.04
CA GLY A 230 1.15 -4.41 20.07
C GLY A 230 0.53 -3.13 19.50
N VAL A 231 1.16 -2.53 18.48
CA VAL A 231 0.61 -1.36 17.77
C VAL A 231 -0.66 -1.71 16.98
N LEU A 232 -0.90 -2.98 16.65
CA LEU A 232 -2.10 -3.47 15.98
C LEU A 232 -3.19 -3.95 16.95
N GLU A 233 -2.99 -3.94 18.27
CA GLU A 233 -3.99 -4.39 19.24
C GLU A 233 -5.29 -3.54 19.15
N GLY A 234 -6.45 -4.22 19.10
CA GLY A 234 -7.77 -3.60 18.89
C GLY A 234 -8.20 -3.43 17.42
N VAL A 235 -7.36 -3.86 16.47
CA VAL A 235 -7.67 -3.90 15.03
C VAL A 235 -8.11 -5.30 14.61
N SER A 236 -9.31 -5.45 14.04
CA SER A 236 -9.70 -6.71 13.39
C SER A 236 -8.98 -6.82 12.04
N VAL A 237 -8.29 -7.94 11.82
CA VAL A 237 -7.48 -8.18 10.62
C VAL A 237 -8.19 -9.17 9.71
N ASP A 238 -8.15 -8.93 8.42
CA ASP A 238 -8.72 -9.80 7.38
C ASP A 238 -7.71 -10.88 6.98
N ASP A 239 -8.15 -12.13 6.88
CA ASP A 239 -7.33 -13.27 6.43
C ASP A 239 -7.17 -13.35 4.90
N LEU A 240 -7.66 -12.33 4.17
CA LEU A 240 -7.73 -12.24 2.71
C LEU A 240 -8.77 -13.19 2.05
N ASP A 241 -9.57 -13.89 2.85
CA ASP A 241 -10.66 -14.78 2.41
C ASP A 241 -12.03 -14.38 3.02
N GLY A 242 -12.13 -13.17 3.58
CA GLY A 242 -13.37 -12.69 4.17
C GLY A 242 -13.49 -12.92 5.67
N GLY A 243 -12.60 -13.70 6.30
CA GLY A 243 -12.56 -13.99 7.74
C GLY A 243 -11.83 -12.95 8.59
N GLU A 244 -11.68 -13.26 9.88
CA GLU A 244 -10.86 -12.51 10.84
C GLU A 244 -9.60 -13.31 11.23
N ASP A 245 -8.46 -12.64 11.29
CA ASP A 245 -7.20 -13.23 11.72
C ASP A 245 -6.91 -12.99 13.21
N SER A 246 -6.64 -14.06 13.96
CA SER A 246 -6.21 -13.98 15.35
C SER A 246 -4.67 -13.88 15.45
N GLN A 247 -4.19 -12.83 16.11
CA GLN A 247 -2.76 -12.52 16.32
C GLN A 247 -1.99 -13.59 17.14
N ALA A 248 -2.67 -14.60 17.69
CA ALA A 248 -2.12 -15.57 18.64
C ALA A 248 -1.11 -16.60 18.06
N PHE A 249 -0.80 -16.57 16.76
CA PHE A 249 -0.07 -17.67 16.11
C PHE A 249 1.18 -17.29 15.30
N TYR A 250 1.65 -16.04 15.36
CA TYR A 250 2.92 -15.65 14.74
C TYR A 250 4.06 -15.81 15.74
N HIS A 251 5.01 -16.69 15.45
CA HIS A 251 6.23 -16.88 16.25
C HIS A 251 7.45 -16.57 15.41
N SER A 252 8.40 -15.80 15.96
CA SER A 252 9.72 -15.65 15.36
C SER A 252 10.69 -16.62 15.99
N LEU A 253 11.58 -17.21 15.18
CA LEU A 253 12.70 -18.01 15.67
C LEU A 253 13.92 -17.16 16.03
N MET A 254 13.93 -15.89 15.64
CA MET A 254 15.03 -14.96 15.88
C MET A 254 14.79 -14.21 17.19
N HIS A 255 15.84 -14.07 18.00
CA HIS A 255 15.81 -13.31 19.24
C HIS A 255 16.87 -12.21 19.22
N GLY A 256 16.57 -11.09 19.86
CA GLY A 256 17.46 -9.96 19.98
C GLY A 256 17.03 -9.02 21.10
N PRO A 257 17.65 -7.83 21.18
CA PRO A 257 17.20 -6.82 22.13
C PRO A 257 15.78 -6.36 21.78
N ALA A 258 15.02 -5.98 22.81
CA ALA A 258 13.74 -5.32 22.61
C ALA A 258 13.94 -3.96 21.92
N PRO A 259 13.00 -3.53 21.04
CA PRO A 259 13.11 -2.23 20.40
C PRO A 259 13.26 -1.11 21.41
N ALA A 260 14.24 -0.22 21.21
CA ALA A 260 14.40 0.93 22.07
C ALA A 260 13.40 2.03 21.68
N ILE A 261 12.55 2.42 22.64
CA ILE A 261 11.56 3.48 22.47
C ILE A 261 12.02 4.66 23.32
N LYS A 262 12.29 5.82 22.70
CA LYS A 262 12.84 6.99 23.40
C LYS A 262 12.19 8.28 22.88
N SER A 263 12.00 9.24 23.78
CA SER A 263 11.57 10.60 23.44
C SER A 263 12.67 11.60 23.78
N PHE A 264 12.95 12.52 22.85
CA PHE A 264 13.99 13.55 22.96
C PHE A 264 13.39 14.96 23.08
N SER A 265 14.22 15.96 23.37
CA SER A 265 13.74 17.35 23.43
C SER A 265 13.56 17.95 22.02
N SER A 266 14.35 17.49 21.05
CA SER A 266 14.41 18.05 19.69
C SER A 266 14.74 17.00 18.63
N MET A 267 14.50 17.34 17.36
CA MET A 267 14.89 16.50 16.22
C MET A 267 16.41 16.29 16.15
N ALA A 268 17.20 17.33 16.46
CA ALA A 268 18.67 17.26 16.45
C ALA A 268 19.22 16.26 17.49
N GLU A 269 18.65 16.24 18.70
CA GLU A 269 19.01 15.24 19.73
C GLU A 269 18.68 13.82 19.29
N GLN A 270 17.49 13.63 18.72
CA GLN A 270 17.07 12.33 18.19
C GLN A 270 17.99 11.82 17.09
N VAL A 271 18.37 12.67 16.14
CA VAL A 271 19.29 12.33 15.05
C VAL A 271 20.71 12.03 15.59
N SER A 272 21.20 12.85 16.52
CA SER A 272 22.49 12.60 17.20
C SER A 272 22.48 11.24 17.91
N GLN A 273 21.37 10.89 18.55
CA GLN A 273 21.23 9.60 19.23
C GLN A 273 21.31 8.42 18.26
N VAL A 274 20.77 8.53 17.04
CA VAL A 274 20.93 7.48 16.02
C VAL A 274 22.40 7.19 15.74
N LEU A 275 23.25 8.22 15.63
CA LEU A 275 24.69 8.02 15.40
C LEU A 275 25.37 7.31 16.57
N HIS A 276 24.98 7.63 17.81
CA HIS A 276 25.46 6.90 18.98
C HIS A 276 25.01 5.43 18.96
N ASP A 277 23.73 5.15 18.68
CA ASP A 277 23.25 3.76 18.65
C ASP A 277 23.88 2.96 17.50
N LEU A 278 24.23 3.58 16.37
CA LEU A 278 25.00 2.92 15.32
C LEU A 278 26.38 2.48 15.83
N GLN A 279 27.08 3.36 16.55
CA GLN A 279 28.41 3.07 17.10
C GLN A 279 28.34 2.03 18.23
N ASP A 280 27.45 2.24 19.21
CA ASP A 280 27.32 1.40 20.41
C ASP A 280 26.95 -0.05 20.06
N ASN A 281 26.20 -0.25 18.97
CA ASN A 281 25.75 -1.57 18.52
C ASN A 281 26.58 -2.12 17.36
N GLY A 282 27.64 -1.42 16.92
CA GLY A 282 28.49 -1.86 15.81
C GLY A 282 27.73 -2.04 14.48
N LEU A 283 26.76 -1.17 14.21
CA LEU A 283 25.90 -1.24 13.04
C LEU A 283 26.52 -0.45 11.87
N ALA A 284 26.66 -1.10 10.71
CA ALA A 284 27.04 -0.42 9.48
C ALA A 284 25.90 0.51 9.00
N ALA A 285 26.21 1.78 8.74
CA ALA A 285 25.21 2.79 8.37
C ALA A 285 24.43 2.40 7.08
N ASP A 286 25.12 1.85 6.09
CA ASP A 286 24.55 1.39 4.81
C ASP A 286 23.69 0.13 4.93
N ALA A 287 23.81 -0.60 6.03
CA ALA A 287 22.92 -1.71 6.40
C ALA A 287 21.70 -1.27 7.23
N CYS A 288 21.61 0.02 7.59
CA CYS A 288 20.54 0.58 8.41
C CYS A 288 19.63 1.49 7.60
N CYS A 289 18.39 1.66 8.08
CA CYS A 289 17.45 2.62 7.50
C CYS A 289 16.77 3.46 8.57
N VAL A 290 16.75 4.78 8.34
CA VAL A 290 15.91 5.73 9.04
C VAL A 290 14.61 5.92 8.26
N ILE A 291 13.50 5.80 8.98
CA ILE A 291 12.15 5.81 8.44
C ILE A 291 11.36 6.95 9.09
N ALA A 292 10.73 7.79 8.28
CA ALA A 292 9.82 8.82 8.77
C ALA A 292 8.45 8.75 8.07
N ARG A 293 7.41 9.35 8.68
CA ARG A 293 6.06 9.31 8.11
C ARG A 293 5.94 10.11 6.81
N THR A 294 6.58 11.27 6.72
CA THR A 294 6.42 12.21 5.59
C THR A 294 7.76 12.53 4.92
N ARG A 295 7.71 12.94 3.64
CA ARG A 295 8.92 13.40 2.93
C ARG A 295 9.52 14.66 3.55
N ARG A 296 8.68 15.56 4.04
CA ARG A 296 9.11 16.81 4.68
C ARG A 296 9.93 16.52 5.95
N GLU A 297 9.45 15.62 6.80
CA GLU A 297 10.19 15.16 7.98
C GLU A 297 11.50 14.49 7.59
N LEU A 298 11.48 13.63 6.56
CA LEU A 298 12.67 12.93 6.09
C LEU A 298 13.75 13.89 5.55
N GLN A 299 13.35 14.96 4.87
CA GLN A 299 14.26 16.02 4.39
C GLN A 299 14.86 16.81 5.57
N ALA A 300 14.08 17.10 6.60
CA ALA A 300 14.59 17.76 7.80
C ALA A 300 15.61 16.86 8.53
N ILE A 301 15.28 15.59 8.72
CA ILE A 301 16.18 14.58 9.28
C ILE A 301 17.47 14.45 8.46
N GLN A 302 17.36 14.46 7.13
CA GLN A 302 18.52 14.40 6.24
C GLN A 302 19.45 15.60 6.48
N ALA A 303 18.91 16.81 6.55
CA ALA A 303 19.70 18.02 6.80
C ALA A 303 20.43 17.96 8.16
N GLU A 304 19.79 17.41 9.19
CA GLU A 304 20.42 17.20 10.50
C GLU A 304 21.59 16.21 10.43
N PHE A 305 21.43 15.05 9.76
CA PHE A 305 22.53 14.11 9.55
C PHE A 305 23.70 14.72 8.77
N GLU A 306 23.40 15.46 7.70
CA GLU A 306 24.41 16.13 6.88
C GLU A 306 25.18 17.20 7.68
N SER A 307 24.51 17.90 8.59
CA SER A 307 25.15 18.87 9.50
C SER A 307 26.13 18.21 10.49
N LEU A 308 25.90 16.93 10.82
CA LEU A 308 26.78 16.09 11.64
C LEU A 308 27.83 15.34 10.82
N GLY A 309 27.91 15.58 9.50
CA GLY A 309 28.86 14.93 8.60
C GLY A 309 28.50 13.49 8.21
N GLN A 310 27.30 13.01 8.56
CA GLN A 310 26.82 11.69 8.15
C GLN A 310 26.22 11.76 6.74
N ARG A 311 26.74 10.96 5.82
CA ARG A 311 26.16 10.84 4.48
C ARG A 311 24.83 10.11 4.53
N CYS A 312 23.85 10.58 3.78
CA CYS A 312 22.54 9.97 3.65
C CYS A 312 22.28 9.52 2.21
N HIS A 313 21.53 8.43 2.07
CA HIS A 313 20.99 7.97 0.81
C HIS A 313 19.47 7.97 0.89
N LEU A 314 18.83 8.94 0.25
CA LEU A 314 17.38 8.99 0.15
C LEU A 314 16.92 7.93 -0.87
N LEU A 315 16.11 6.98 -0.40
CA LEU A 315 15.55 5.92 -1.23
C LEU A 315 14.45 6.49 -2.13
N VAL A 316 14.86 7.01 -3.28
CA VAL A 316 14.00 7.51 -4.36
C VAL A 316 14.08 6.55 -5.55
N GLY A 317 13.00 5.84 -5.85
CA GLY A 317 12.91 4.96 -7.03
C GLY A 317 13.45 3.55 -6.79
N ASP A 318 13.87 2.89 -7.88
CA ASP A 318 14.28 1.49 -7.86
C ASP A 318 15.72 1.30 -7.34
N GLY A 319 15.83 0.75 -6.13
CA GLY A 319 16.80 -0.30 -5.78
C GLY A 319 18.29 0.00 -5.95
N ALA A 320 18.76 1.21 -5.68
CA ALA A 320 20.19 1.40 -5.43
C ALA A 320 20.51 1.00 -3.98
N SER A 321 21.48 0.11 -3.78
CA SER A 321 22.09 -0.07 -2.47
C SER A 321 22.72 1.25 -2.02
N ALA A 322 22.58 1.61 -0.75
CA ALA A 322 23.28 2.79 -0.23
C ALA A 322 24.78 2.67 -0.51
N PRO A 323 25.43 3.78 -0.92
CA PRO A 323 26.88 3.84 -0.92
C PRO A 323 27.43 3.46 0.46
N GLU A 324 28.56 2.75 0.49
CA GLU A 324 29.21 2.33 1.73
C GLU A 324 29.31 3.49 2.73
N GLY A 325 28.86 3.27 3.97
CA GLY A 325 28.85 4.26 5.04
C GLY A 325 27.77 5.36 4.95
N ALA A 326 26.88 5.35 3.95
CA ALA A 326 25.74 6.26 3.89
C ALA A 326 24.50 5.62 4.54
N ILE A 327 23.76 6.36 5.38
CA ILE A 327 22.55 5.85 6.02
C ILE A 327 21.36 5.93 5.06
N ASN A 328 20.57 4.86 4.95
CA ASN A 328 19.38 4.86 4.11
C ASN A 328 18.26 5.70 4.76
N LEU A 329 17.57 6.52 3.97
CA LEU A 329 16.41 7.29 4.39
C LEU A 329 15.20 6.88 3.54
N ALA A 330 14.09 6.48 4.19
CA ALA A 330 12.84 6.14 3.51
C ALA A 330 11.62 6.72 4.21
N THR A 331 10.54 6.91 3.47
CA THR A 331 9.23 7.07 4.12
C THR A 331 8.66 5.71 4.52
N MET A 332 7.74 5.67 5.48
CA MET A 332 7.04 4.43 5.88
C MET A 332 6.41 3.66 4.70
N HIS A 333 5.99 4.37 3.65
CA HIS A 333 5.43 3.73 2.45
C HIS A 333 6.51 3.15 1.53
N ARG A 334 7.71 3.73 1.52
CA ARG A 334 8.80 3.32 0.64
C ARG A 334 9.62 2.17 1.20
N VAL A 335 9.64 1.99 2.52
CA VAL A 335 10.38 0.91 3.16
C VAL A 335 9.77 -0.47 2.92
N LYS A 336 8.50 -0.54 2.49
CA LYS A 336 7.81 -1.81 2.23
C LYS A 336 8.56 -2.60 1.15
N GLY A 337 8.80 -3.89 1.41
CA GLY A 337 9.58 -4.77 0.55
C GLY A 337 11.09 -4.66 0.69
N LEU A 338 11.62 -3.71 1.47
CA LEU A 338 13.05 -3.60 1.79
C LEU A 338 13.37 -4.26 3.13
N GLU A 339 14.63 -4.58 3.38
CA GLU A 339 15.09 -5.17 4.64
C GLU A 339 16.40 -4.54 5.08
N PHE A 340 16.56 -4.35 6.39
CA PHE A 340 17.74 -3.73 6.98
C PHE A 340 18.17 -4.46 8.25
N ASP A 341 19.47 -4.41 8.57
CA ASP A 341 19.98 -4.98 9.81
C ASP A 341 19.37 -4.25 11.01
N ALA A 342 19.30 -2.92 10.94
CA ALA A 342 18.58 -2.10 11.91
C ALA A 342 17.66 -1.06 11.25
N VAL A 343 16.54 -0.79 11.92
CA VAL A 343 15.58 0.23 11.51
C VAL A 343 15.39 1.26 12.61
N PHE A 344 15.41 2.54 12.24
CA PHE A 344 15.14 3.67 13.11
C PHE A 344 13.88 4.40 12.63
N ILE A 345 12.76 4.23 13.32
CA ILE A 345 11.54 5.00 13.03
C ILE A 345 11.64 6.32 13.79
N LEU A 346 11.77 7.42 13.05
CA LEU A 346 11.95 8.76 13.60
C LEU A 346 10.68 9.62 13.47
N SER A 347 10.65 10.73 14.20
CA SER A 347 9.51 11.65 14.33
C SER A 347 8.21 10.94 14.71
N VAL A 348 8.27 9.97 15.64
CA VAL A 348 7.11 9.25 16.18
C VAL A 348 6.36 10.11 17.20
N ASN A 349 5.86 11.25 16.71
CA ASN A 349 5.31 12.32 17.53
C ASN A 349 3.78 12.35 17.43
N LYS A 350 3.14 12.92 18.45
CA LYS A 350 1.71 13.22 18.42
C LYS A 350 1.37 14.08 17.19
N GLY A 351 0.40 13.60 16.40
CA GLY A 351 -0.09 14.24 15.17
C GLY A 351 0.70 13.94 13.89
N LEU A 352 1.89 13.33 14.01
CA LEU A 352 2.64 12.76 12.88
C LEU A 352 2.46 11.25 12.77
N VAL A 353 2.34 10.57 13.91
CA VAL A 353 2.05 9.13 13.98
C VAL A 353 0.92 8.91 14.99
N PRO A 354 -0.33 8.61 14.57
CA PRO A 354 -0.80 8.67 13.18
C PRO A 354 -0.72 10.09 12.63
N LEU A 355 -0.72 10.22 11.30
CA LEU A 355 -0.81 11.53 10.67
C LEU A 355 -2.23 12.10 10.83
N ASP A 356 -2.40 13.05 11.75
CA ASP A 356 -3.71 13.63 12.12
C ASP A 356 -4.46 14.18 10.91
N PHE A 357 -3.75 14.78 9.95
CA PHE A 357 -4.34 15.32 8.73
C PHE A 357 -5.10 14.24 7.93
N VAL A 358 -4.52 13.04 7.79
CA VAL A 358 -5.12 11.94 7.03
C VAL A 358 -6.34 11.38 7.77
N VAL A 359 -6.19 11.16 9.08
CA VAL A 359 -7.24 10.60 9.93
C VAL A 359 -8.44 11.55 10.06
N ASN A 360 -8.18 12.83 10.31
CA ASN A 360 -9.23 13.83 10.56
C ASN A 360 -9.97 14.27 9.28
N GLN A 361 -9.45 13.97 8.09
CA GLN A 361 -10.13 14.22 6.82
C GLN A 361 -11.12 13.13 6.40
N ALA A 362 -11.26 12.05 7.17
CA ALA A 362 -12.24 11.02 6.88
C ALA A 362 -13.67 11.58 6.85
N ALA A 363 -14.47 11.15 5.87
CA ALA A 363 -15.85 11.63 5.73
C ALA A 363 -16.79 11.10 6.83
N ASP A 364 -16.44 9.98 7.47
CA ASP A 364 -17.29 9.31 8.45
C ASP A 364 -16.47 8.49 9.48
N PRO A 365 -17.05 8.09 10.62
CA PRO A 365 -16.34 7.34 11.66
C PRO A 365 -15.79 5.98 11.24
N VAL A 366 -16.45 5.28 10.30
CA VAL A 366 -15.98 3.99 9.79
C VAL A 366 -14.71 4.20 8.97
N THR A 367 -14.74 5.20 8.09
CA THR A 367 -13.57 5.57 7.28
C THR A 367 -12.42 6.08 8.14
N ARG A 368 -12.72 6.86 9.18
CA ARG A 368 -11.70 7.31 10.15
C ARG A 368 -10.98 6.13 10.79
N ARG A 369 -11.72 5.15 11.30
CA ARG A 369 -11.15 3.94 11.90
C ARG A 369 -10.30 3.16 10.91
N GLN A 370 -10.72 3.08 9.64
CA GLN A 370 -9.93 2.43 8.59
C GLN A 370 -8.61 3.17 8.32
N LYS A 371 -8.63 4.51 8.21
CA LYS A 371 -7.40 5.31 8.06
C LYS A 371 -6.47 5.17 9.27
N GLU A 372 -7.01 5.11 10.48
CA GLU A 372 -6.22 4.83 11.69
C GLU A 372 -5.57 3.43 11.62
N ASN A 373 -6.30 2.41 11.15
CA ASN A 373 -5.74 1.07 10.95
C ASN A 373 -4.64 1.04 9.88
N GLU A 374 -4.80 1.79 8.79
CA GLU A 374 -3.77 1.95 7.74
C GLU A 374 -2.49 2.59 8.31
N GLU A 375 -2.63 3.63 9.13
CA GLU A 375 -1.49 4.26 9.81
C GLU A 375 -0.80 3.31 10.81
N ARG A 376 -1.56 2.45 11.50
CA ARG A 376 -0.98 1.39 12.35
C ARG A 376 -0.24 0.34 11.53
N ALA A 377 -0.79 -0.06 10.39
CA ALA A 377 -0.14 -0.98 9.47
C ALA A 377 1.18 -0.40 8.93
N LEU A 378 1.28 0.90 8.69
CA LEU A 378 2.55 1.56 8.32
C LEU A 378 3.64 1.38 9.40
N ILE A 379 3.28 1.50 10.67
CA ILE A 379 4.22 1.27 11.78
C ILE A 379 4.62 -0.20 11.87
N TYR A 380 3.65 -1.11 11.80
CA TYR A 380 3.91 -2.55 11.78
C TYR A 380 4.87 -2.93 10.64
N VAL A 381 4.58 -2.47 9.41
CA VAL A 381 5.44 -2.73 8.24
C VAL A 381 6.84 -2.17 8.46
N SER A 382 6.95 -0.94 8.96
CA SER A 382 8.23 -0.27 9.21
C SER A 382 9.07 -1.02 10.23
N LEU A 383 8.49 -1.40 11.38
CA LEU A 383 9.19 -2.17 12.42
C LEU A 383 9.65 -3.54 11.91
N THR A 384 8.79 -4.23 11.15
CA THR A 384 9.08 -5.57 10.62
C THR A 384 10.06 -5.58 9.44
N ARG A 385 10.61 -4.42 9.04
CA ARG A 385 11.76 -4.35 8.12
C ARG A 385 13.09 -4.57 8.82
N ALA A 386 13.12 -4.51 10.16
CA ALA A 386 14.32 -4.83 10.93
C ALA A 386 14.57 -6.33 10.97
N ARG A 387 15.81 -6.72 10.69
CA ARG A 387 16.31 -8.10 10.85
C ARG A 387 16.86 -8.35 12.25
N LYS A 388 17.61 -7.38 12.81
CA LYS A 388 18.30 -7.54 14.10
C LYS A 388 17.78 -6.59 15.17
N MET A 389 17.68 -5.29 14.86
CA MET A 389 17.35 -4.26 15.85
C MET A 389 16.36 -3.24 15.31
N ALA A 390 15.49 -2.75 16.18
CA ALA A 390 14.55 -1.68 15.85
C ALA A 390 14.58 -0.58 16.92
N PHE A 391 14.39 0.66 16.49
CA PHE A 391 14.40 1.85 17.33
C PHE A 391 13.19 2.72 16.96
N VAL A 392 12.50 3.25 17.96
CA VAL A 392 11.30 4.11 17.78
C VAL A 392 11.51 5.39 18.56
N TYR A 393 11.85 6.45 17.83
CA TYR A 393 12.22 7.72 18.42
C TYR A 393 11.21 8.82 18.08
N GLY A 394 10.82 9.56 19.10
CA GLY A 394 10.08 10.81 18.96
C GLY A 394 10.78 11.96 19.66
N TYR A 395 10.27 13.17 19.46
CA TYR A 395 10.72 14.36 20.14
C TYR A 395 9.54 15.25 20.55
N GLY A 396 9.70 16.01 21.62
CA GLY A 396 8.61 16.83 22.17
C GLY A 396 7.52 15.96 22.80
N GLN A 397 6.41 15.74 22.08
CA GLN A 397 5.32 14.87 22.53
C GLN A 397 5.28 13.58 21.70
N MET A 398 5.54 12.45 22.36
CA MET A 398 5.47 11.12 21.74
C MET A 398 4.06 10.81 21.23
N SER A 399 3.99 10.00 20.17
CA SER A 399 2.75 9.39 19.69
C SER A 399 2.02 8.64 20.80
N PRO A 400 0.68 8.69 20.90
CA PRO A 400 -0.07 7.91 21.90
C PRO A 400 -0.02 6.38 21.66
N TRP A 401 0.63 5.91 20.60
CA TRP A 401 0.83 4.49 20.34
C TRP A 401 2.06 3.88 21.03
N PHE A 402 2.91 4.72 21.62
CA PHE A 402 4.17 4.38 22.28
C PHE A 402 4.34 5.20 23.56
#